data_AF-A0A6A4SYV2-F1
#
_entry.id   AF-A0A6A4SYV2-F1
#
_cell.length_a   1.000
_cell.length_b   1.000
_cell.length_c   1.000
_cell.angle_alpha   90.00
_cell.angle_beta   90.00
_cell.angle_gamma   90.00
#
_symmetry.space_group_name_H-M   'P 1'
#
loop_
_entity.id
_entity.type
_entity.pdbx_description
1 polymer ?
#
loop_
_entity_poly.entity_id
_entity_poly.type
_entity_poly.pdbx_seq_one_letter_code
_entity_poly.pdbx_strand_id
1 'polypeptide(L)'
;MQMKQEKIQEEKERLLNSLVEAEQQIMLWEKKIQLAKETHSTVDSEVVKGEIQLMKKEIHRMEVRLEQLQKQQRELQREGVAAVERWDNINLRREAMVHNSSHKQQAMKGELSRIAQGLRRKIKDTNRNVSDCGQEIVELQESQENLAERLTRQKQQLERLCDTSYTLERDYVNLQDTRDRNLAHLLSLQSRAKKLQGACGGSYQATSTSERIDAALQRQTERIHAISTIVHSVCAKFPQHQGPLRRLSLALAARTQALDQDESGP
;
A
#
# COMPACT_ATOMS: atom_id res chain seq x y z
N MET A 1 -20.88 145.86 22.16
CA MET A 1 -21.40 144.83 23.09
C MET A 1 -21.95 143.63 22.33
N GLN A 2 -22.82 143.80 21.33
CA GLN A 2 -23.43 142.70 20.55
C GLN A 2 -22.40 141.78 19.86
N MET A 3 -21.40 142.34 19.17
CA MET A 3 -20.34 141.52 18.56
C MET A 3 -19.55 140.64 19.55
N LYS A 4 -19.54 140.96 20.86
CA LYS A 4 -18.87 140.09 21.86
C LYS A 4 -19.76 138.91 22.26
N GLN A 5 -21.08 139.10 22.34
CA GLN A 5 -22.02 138.03 22.69
C GLN A 5 -22.19 137.03 21.54
N GLU A 6 -22.26 137.52 20.30
CA GLU A 6 -22.27 136.65 19.11
C GLU A 6 -20.99 135.81 19.01
N LYS A 7 -19.82 136.42 19.26
CA LYS A 7 -18.54 135.67 19.32
C LYS A 7 -18.53 134.57 20.37
N ILE A 8 -19.01 134.85 21.59
CA ILE A 8 -19.07 133.85 22.66
C ILE A 8 -20.05 132.72 22.31
N GLN A 9 -21.18 133.04 21.67
CA GLN A 9 -22.16 132.05 21.25
C GLN A 9 -21.64 131.17 20.10
N GLU A 10 -20.98 131.76 19.11
CA GLU A 10 -20.28 131.02 18.05
C GLU A 10 -19.17 130.12 18.63
N GLU A 11 -18.39 130.62 19.60
CA GLU A 11 -17.37 129.82 20.29
C GLU A 11 -18.00 128.65 21.06
N LYS A 12 -19.13 128.88 21.75
CA LYS A 12 -19.87 127.82 22.45
C LYS A 12 -20.37 126.74 21.49
N GLU A 13 -20.95 127.14 20.35
CA GLU A 13 -21.43 126.19 19.34
C GLU A 13 -20.29 125.41 18.68
N ARG A 14 -19.15 126.07 18.41
CA ARG A 14 -17.93 125.39 17.95
C ARG A 14 -17.42 124.37 18.98
N LEU A 15 -17.41 124.73 20.27
CA LEU A 15 -16.99 123.83 21.35
C LEU A 15 -17.96 122.65 21.51
N LEU A 16 -19.27 122.87 21.38
CA LEU A 16 -20.27 121.80 21.42
C LEU A 16 -20.12 120.84 20.24
N ASN A 17 -19.92 121.35 19.02
CA ASN A 17 -19.66 120.51 17.85
C ASN A 17 -18.36 119.72 18.01
N SER A 18 -17.29 120.36 18.51
CA SER A 18 -16.03 119.68 18.81
C SER A 18 -16.18 118.59 19.88
N LEU A 19 -17.04 118.79 20.89
CA LEU A 19 -17.34 117.80 21.91
C LEU A 19 -18.09 116.60 21.31
N VAL A 20 -19.14 116.84 20.51
CA VAL A 20 -19.90 115.77 19.83
C VAL A 20 -19.01 115.00 18.87
N GLU A 21 -18.13 115.67 18.11
CA GLU A 21 -17.14 115.03 17.27
C GLU A 21 -16.17 114.15 18.09
N ALA A 22 -15.69 114.64 19.25
CA ALA A 22 -14.83 113.88 20.14
C ALA A 22 -15.54 112.63 20.70
N GLU A 23 -16.81 112.73 21.10
CA GLU A 23 -17.62 111.60 21.54
C GLU A 23 -17.82 110.56 20.43
N GLN A 24 -18.09 111.01 19.20
CA GLN A 24 -18.15 110.12 18.04
C GLN A 24 -16.82 109.42 17.78
N GLN A 25 -15.69 110.13 17.91
CA GLN A 25 -14.36 109.53 17.79
C GLN A 25 -14.11 108.49 18.88
N ILE A 26 -14.46 108.78 20.14
CA ILE A 26 -14.33 107.85 21.26
C ILE A 26 -15.13 106.56 20.97
N MET A 27 -16.39 106.68 20.58
CA MET A 27 -17.24 105.53 20.26
C MET A 27 -16.68 104.70 19.08
N LEU A 28 -16.14 105.35 18.05
CA LEU A 28 -15.48 104.66 16.93
C LEU A 28 -14.23 103.90 17.39
N TRP A 29 -13.42 104.49 18.28
CA TRP A 29 -12.25 103.84 18.85
C TRP A 29 -12.61 102.66 19.74
N GLU A 30 -13.64 102.79 20.58
CA GLU A 30 -14.16 101.69 21.40
C GLU A 30 -14.62 100.52 20.51
N LYS A 31 -15.38 100.78 19.45
CA LYS A 31 -15.82 99.76 18.51
C LYS A 31 -14.64 99.09 17.79
N LYS A 32 -13.63 99.87 17.37
CA LYS A 32 -12.39 99.33 16.77
C LYS A 32 -11.64 98.42 17.74
N ILE A 33 -11.52 98.84 19.01
CA ILE A 33 -10.86 98.05 20.05
C ILE A 33 -11.64 96.75 20.31
N GLN A 34 -12.98 96.81 20.37
CA GLN A 34 -13.81 95.63 20.55
C GLN A 34 -13.64 94.63 19.41
N LEU A 35 -13.74 95.10 18.16
CA LEU A 35 -13.53 94.25 16.98
C LEU A 35 -12.13 93.62 16.97
N ALA A 36 -11.08 94.38 17.34
CA ALA A 36 -9.73 93.85 17.43
C ALA A 36 -9.59 92.76 18.52
N LYS A 37 -10.28 92.89 19.65
CA LYS A 37 -10.30 91.88 20.72
C LYS A 37 -11.04 90.62 20.30
N GLU A 38 -12.18 90.75 19.63
CA GLU A 38 -12.97 89.63 19.12
C GLU A 38 -12.23 88.86 18.02
N THR A 39 -11.60 89.57 17.07
CA THR A 39 -10.78 88.93 16.03
C THR A 39 -9.52 88.29 16.61
N HIS A 40 -8.87 88.93 17.58
CA HIS A 40 -7.73 88.31 18.26
C HIS A 40 -8.17 87.04 19.00
N SER A 41 -9.28 87.07 19.75
CA SER A 41 -9.73 85.91 20.54
C SER A 41 -10.18 84.73 19.66
N THR A 42 -10.78 85.00 18.51
CA THR A 42 -11.17 83.95 17.55
C THR A 42 -9.94 83.31 16.89
N VAL A 43 -8.95 84.12 16.51
CA VAL A 43 -7.68 83.63 15.95
C VAL A 43 -6.82 82.92 17.00
N ASP A 44 -6.83 83.41 18.24
CA ASP A 44 -6.02 82.86 19.34
C ASP A 44 -6.64 81.66 20.05
N SER A 45 -7.87 81.30 19.66
CA SER A 45 -8.55 80.11 20.14
C SER A 45 -7.64 78.89 20.06
N GLU A 46 -7.55 78.15 21.17
CA GLU A 46 -6.72 76.95 21.29
C GLU A 46 -7.07 75.90 20.21
N VAL A 47 -8.31 75.89 19.75
CA VAL A 47 -8.79 75.03 18.66
C VAL A 47 -8.05 75.35 17.36
N VAL A 48 -8.02 76.62 16.96
CA VAL A 48 -7.36 77.07 15.71
C VAL A 48 -5.85 76.84 15.78
N LYS A 49 -5.23 77.14 16.93
CA LYS A 49 -3.81 76.84 17.16
C LYS A 49 -3.52 75.34 17.10
N GLY A 50 -4.41 74.50 17.65
CA GLY A 50 -4.31 73.04 17.60
C GLY A 50 -4.39 72.48 16.18
N GLU A 51 -5.35 72.94 15.37
CA GLU A 51 -5.50 72.56 13.97
C GLU A 51 -4.26 72.93 13.14
N ILE A 52 -3.72 74.13 13.32
CA ILE A 52 -2.47 74.56 12.64
C ILE A 52 -1.30 73.65 13.01
N GLN A 53 -1.19 73.23 14.28
CA GLN A 53 -0.12 72.32 14.70
C GLN A 53 -0.30 70.90 14.12
N LEU A 54 -1.55 70.42 14.01
CA LEU A 54 -1.84 69.15 13.33
C LEU A 54 -1.48 69.21 11.84
N MET A 55 -1.86 70.29 11.15
CA MET A 55 -1.49 70.51 9.76
C MET A 55 0.03 70.56 9.58
N LYS A 56 0.77 71.25 10.47
CA LYS A 56 2.24 71.28 10.42
C LYS A 56 2.86 69.90 10.59
N LYS A 57 2.34 69.08 11.51
CA LYS A 57 2.80 67.69 11.68
C LYS A 57 2.53 66.84 10.45
N GLU A 58 1.36 67.01 9.83
CA GLU A 58 1.01 66.26 8.61
C GLU A 58 1.85 66.71 7.41
N ILE A 59 2.12 68.02 7.25
CA ILE A 59 3.06 68.53 6.24
C ILE A 59 4.43 67.89 6.43
N HIS A 60 4.96 67.89 7.67
CA HIS A 60 6.26 67.27 7.94
C HIS A 60 6.25 65.76 7.65
N ARG A 61 5.17 65.05 7.99
CA ARG A 61 5.01 63.63 7.66
C ARG A 61 4.99 63.41 6.15
N MET A 62 4.31 64.27 5.38
CA MET A 62 4.27 64.22 3.92
C MET A 62 5.65 64.51 3.31
N GLU A 63 6.39 65.48 3.85
CA GLU A 63 7.77 65.80 3.43
C GLU A 63 8.69 64.59 3.62
N VAL A 64 8.67 63.95 4.79
CA VAL A 64 9.46 62.75 5.06
C VAL A 64 9.06 61.61 4.11
N ARG A 65 7.76 61.45 3.81
CA ARG A 65 7.29 60.44 2.87
C ARG A 65 7.78 60.72 1.45
N LEU A 66 7.81 61.99 1.04
CA LEU A 66 8.33 62.40 -0.26
C LEU A 66 9.82 62.08 -0.40
N GLU A 67 10.63 62.39 0.62
CA GLU A 67 12.06 62.07 0.64
C GLU A 67 12.33 60.56 0.53
N GLN A 68 11.53 59.74 1.24
CA GLN A 68 11.61 58.28 1.13
C GLN A 68 11.28 57.80 -0.29
N LEU A 69 10.21 58.31 -0.90
CA LEU A 69 9.83 57.97 -2.27
C LEU A 69 10.91 58.37 -3.27
N GLN A 70 11.51 59.55 -3.11
CA GLN A 70 12.63 60.00 -3.95
C GLN A 70 13.88 59.12 -3.79
N LYS A 71 14.14 58.59 -2.58
CA LYS A 71 15.23 57.62 -2.37
C LYS A 71 14.94 56.30 -3.10
N GLN A 72 13.73 55.76 -2.96
CA GLN A 72 13.30 54.54 -3.64
C GLN A 72 13.34 54.70 -5.17
N GLN A 73 12.92 55.86 -5.69
CA GLN A 73 12.98 56.17 -7.12
C GLN A 73 14.44 56.16 -7.63
N ARG A 74 15.38 56.75 -6.88
CA ARG A 74 16.80 56.76 -7.24
C ARG A 74 17.41 55.35 -7.22
N GLU A 75 17.03 54.51 -6.27
CA GLU A 75 17.47 53.11 -6.20
C GLU A 75 16.96 52.31 -7.42
N LEU A 76 15.66 52.43 -7.72
CA LEU A 76 15.06 51.78 -8.90
C LEU A 76 15.71 52.23 -10.21
N GLN A 77 16.01 53.53 -10.35
CA GLN A 77 16.71 54.06 -11.52
C GLN A 77 18.11 53.45 -11.68
N ARG A 78 18.87 53.30 -10.58
CA ARG A 78 20.20 52.67 -10.61
C ARG A 78 20.12 51.20 -11.00
N GLU A 79 19.17 50.46 -10.44
CA GLU A 79 18.95 49.05 -10.81
C GLU A 79 18.55 48.89 -12.27
N GLY A 80 17.68 49.79 -12.77
CA GLY A 80 17.27 49.85 -14.17
C GLY A 80 18.46 50.06 -15.10
N VAL A 81 19.31 51.05 -14.81
CA VAL A 81 20.53 51.31 -15.59
C VAL A 81 21.46 50.09 -15.57
N ALA A 82 21.71 49.49 -14.41
CA ALA A 82 22.55 48.30 -14.30
C ALA A 82 21.98 47.08 -15.06
N ALA A 83 20.66 46.93 -15.13
CA ALA A 83 20.02 45.86 -15.90
C ALA A 83 20.19 46.08 -17.40
N VAL A 84 20.04 47.32 -17.87
CA VAL A 84 20.28 47.69 -19.27
C VAL A 84 21.76 47.45 -19.64
N GLU A 85 22.71 47.89 -18.81
CA GLU A 85 24.14 47.64 -19.04
C GLU A 85 24.47 46.14 -19.12
N ARG A 86 23.86 45.31 -18.26
CA ARG A 86 24.03 43.84 -18.34
C ARG A 86 23.49 43.28 -19.65
N TRP A 87 22.32 43.76 -20.09
CA TRP A 87 21.71 43.31 -21.33
C TRP A 87 22.51 43.75 -22.55
N ASP A 88 22.98 44.99 -22.57
CA ASP A 88 23.86 45.53 -23.61
C ASP A 88 25.17 44.75 -23.69
N ASN A 89 25.77 44.39 -22.55
CA ASN A 89 26.96 43.51 -22.53
C ASN A 89 26.69 42.12 -23.11
N ILE A 90 25.53 41.51 -22.82
CA ILE A 90 25.13 40.22 -23.41
C ILE A 90 24.92 40.38 -24.91
N ASN A 91 24.29 41.47 -25.35
CA ASN A 91 24.00 41.70 -26.75
C ASN A 91 25.28 42.02 -27.54
N LEU A 92 26.20 42.82 -26.99
CA LEU A 92 27.52 43.08 -27.56
C LEU A 92 28.34 41.78 -27.69
N ARG A 93 28.30 40.90 -26.68
CA ARG A 93 28.94 39.57 -26.77
C ARG A 93 28.31 38.72 -27.87
N ARG A 94 26.98 38.75 -28.00
CA ARG A 94 26.25 38.05 -29.06
C ARG A 94 26.63 38.59 -30.44
N GLU A 95 26.64 39.91 -30.62
CA GLU A 95 27.01 40.58 -31.87
C GLU A 95 28.48 40.30 -32.22
N ALA A 96 29.40 40.39 -31.25
CA ALA A 96 30.79 40.02 -31.45
C ALA A 96 30.97 38.54 -31.85
N MET A 97 30.17 37.62 -31.29
CA MET A 97 30.18 36.21 -31.70
C MET A 97 29.59 35.98 -33.10
N VAL A 98 28.54 36.73 -33.47
CA VAL A 98 27.92 36.68 -34.81
C VAL A 98 28.88 37.25 -35.86
N HIS A 99 29.49 38.41 -35.60
CA HIS A 99 30.43 39.05 -36.53
C HIS A 99 31.76 38.31 -36.66
N ASN A 100 32.31 37.77 -35.56
CA ASN A 100 33.60 37.08 -35.61
C ASN A 100 33.50 35.59 -35.96
N SER A 101 32.30 35.00 -36.03
CA SER A 101 32.21 33.55 -36.23
C SER A 101 30.85 32.98 -36.65
N SER A 102 30.35 33.38 -37.83
CA SER A 102 29.31 32.59 -38.54
C SER A 102 29.68 31.10 -38.61
N HIS A 103 30.97 30.79 -38.80
CA HIS A 103 31.49 29.43 -38.80
C HIS A 103 31.43 28.72 -37.43
N LYS A 104 31.68 29.40 -36.29
CA LYS A 104 31.58 28.77 -34.95
C LYS A 104 30.13 28.54 -34.53
N GLN A 105 29.20 29.45 -34.87
CA GLN A 105 27.77 29.21 -34.64
C GLN A 105 27.26 28.02 -35.46
N GLN A 106 27.66 27.92 -36.73
CA GLN A 106 27.29 26.81 -37.59
C GLN A 106 27.93 25.49 -37.10
N ALA A 107 29.17 25.52 -36.62
CA ALA A 107 29.83 24.37 -36.00
C ALA A 107 29.14 23.92 -34.69
N MET A 108 28.77 24.85 -33.80
CA MET A 108 28.04 24.53 -32.56
C MET A 108 26.64 23.96 -32.85
N LYS A 109 25.92 24.53 -33.83
CA LYS A 109 24.63 24.00 -34.28
C LYS A 109 24.78 22.60 -34.90
N GLY A 110 25.85 22.38 -35.67
CA GLY A 110 26.21 21.07 -36.21
C GLY A 110 26.51 20.04 -35.12
N GLU A 111 27.26 20.42 -34.09
CA GLU A 111 27.58 19.54 -32.97
C GLU A 111 26.35 19.21 -32.12
N LEU A 112 25.50 20.21 -31.82
CA LEU A 112 24.22 19.97 -31.15
C LEU A 112 23.30 19.06 -31.99
N SER A 113 23.27 19.25 -33.31
CA SER A 113 22.53 18.36 -34.22
C SER A 113 23.08 16.94 -34.20
N ARG A 114 24.41 16.78 -34.18
CA ARG A 114 25.10 15.48 -34.10
C ARG A 114 24.79 14.77 -32.78
N ILE A 115 24.86 15.49 -31.67
CA ILE A 115 24.51 14.97 -30.33
C ILE A 115 23.02 14.58 -30.29
N ALA A 116 22.12 15.44 -30.79
CA ALA A 116 20.70 15.15 -30.83
C ALA A 116 20.39 13.90 -31.69
N GLN A 117 21.06 13.76 -32.85
CA GLN A 117 20.93 12.58 -33.68
C GLN A 117 21.49 11.32 -32.99
N GLY A 118 22.62 11.44 -32.28
CA GLY A 118 23.19 10.37 -31.46
C GLY A 118 22.24 9.91 -30.36
N LEU A 119 21.62 10.85 -29.64
CA LEU A 119 20.61 10.55 -28.63
C LEU A 119 19.38 9.89 -29.24
N ARG A 120 18.89 10.36 -30.39
CA ARG A 120 17.77 9.71 -31.10
C ARG A 120 18.09 8.27 -31.51
N ARG A 121 19.31 8.00 -31.97
CA ARG A 121 19.75 6.62 -32.29
C ARG A 121 19.77 5.76 -31.03
N LYS A 122 20.38 6.26 -29.95
CA LYS A 122 20.39 5.55 -28.65
C LYS A 122 18.98 5.23 -28.16
N ILE A 123 18.05 6.18 -28.20
CA ILE A 123 16.65 5.95 -27.82
C ILE A 123 16.01 4.86 -28.68
N LYS A 124 16.26 4.88 -30.00
CA LYS A 124 15.73 3.86 -30.91
C LYS A 124 16.30 2.47 -30.60
N ASP A 125 17.60 2.38 -30.33
CA ASP A 125 18.25 1.12 -30.02
C ASP A 125 17.82 0.59 -28.64
N THR A 126 17.68 1.46 -27.63
CA THR A 126 17.12 1.06 -26.34
C THR A 126 15.68 0.57 -26.46
N ASN A 127 14.85 1.22 -27.29
CA ASN A 127 13.47 0.79 -27.51
C ASN A 127 13.39 -0.57 -28.23
N ARG A 128 14.32 -0.86 -29.15
CA ARG A 128 14.43 -2.19 -29.75
C ARG A 128 14.79 -3.23 -28.70
N ASN A 129 15.82 -2.97 -27.90
CA ASN A 129 16.20 -3.89 -26.82
C ASN A 129 15.05 -4.12 -25.83
N VAL A 130 14.26 -3.09 -25.51
CA VAL A 130 13.06 -3.24 -24.66
C VAL A 130 12.02 -4.14 -25.32
N SER A 131 11.81 -4.01 -26.63
CA SER A 131 10.90 -4.88 -27.39
C SER A 131 11.40 -6.33 -27.42
N ASP A 132 12.70 -6.53 -27.65
CA ASP A 132 13.33 -7.85 -27.70
C ASP A 132 13.24 -8.55 -26.33
N CYS A 133 13.58 -7.83 -25.24
CA CYS A 133 13.39 -8.33 -23.89
C CYS A 133 11.91 -8.61 -23.57
N GLY A 134 10.99 -7.79 -24.08
CA GLY A 134 9.55 -8.02 -23.95
C GLY A 134 9.11 -9.32 -24.60
N GLN A 135 9.63 -9.62 -25.79
CA GLN A 135 9.39 -10.86 -26.51
C GLN A 135 9.97 -12.07 -25.74
N GLU A 136 11.20 -11.97 -25.25
CA GLU A 136 11.83 -13.02 -24.44
C GLU A 136 11.03 -13.32 -23.16
N ILE A 137 10.47 -12.30 -22.50
CA ILE A 137 9.61 -12.48 -21.32
C ILE A 137 8.37 -13.29 -21.66
N VAL A 138 7.70 -12.99 -22.79
CA VAL A 138 6.50 -13.73 -23.23
C VAL A 138 6.85 -15.18 -23.52
N GLU A 139 7.94 -15.44 -24.26
CA GLU A 139 8.39 -16.80 -24.56
C GLU A 139 8.74 -17.60 -23.30
N LEU A 140 9.39 -16.96 -22.32
CA LEU A 140 9.69 -17.58 -21.03
C LEU A 140 8.42 -17.89 -20.24
N GLN A 141 7.43 -16.99 -20.23
CA GLN A 141 6.14 -17.22 -19.58
C GLN A 141 5.38 -18.40 -20.21
N GLU A 142 5.30 -18.45 -21.55
CA GLU A 142 4.69 -19.59 -22.25
C GLU A 142 5.43 -20.90 -21.94
N SER A 143 6.76 -20.87 -21.89
CA SER A 143 7.55 -22.06 -21.53
C SER A 143 7.29 -22.51 -20.09
N GLN A 144 7.13 -21.55 -19.16
CA GLN A 144 6.85 -21.82 -17.75
C GLN A 144 5.46 -22.43 -17.58
N GLU A 145 4.44 -21.90 -18.25
CA GLU A 145 3.08 -22.44 -18.24
C GLU A 145 3.05 -23.87 -18.79
N ASN A 146 3.68 -24.10 -19.95
CA ASN A 146 3.79 -25.43 -20.53
C ASN A 146 4.50 -26.44 -19.60
N LEU A 147 5.57 -26.03 -18.91
CA LEU A 147 6.25 -26.87 -17.93
C LEU A 147 5.39 -27.15 -16.70
N ALA A 148 4.64 -26.15 -16.23
CA ALA A 148 3.71 -26.31 -15.11
C ALA A 148 2.59 -27.31 -15.46
N GLU A 149 1.99 -27.21 -16.65
CA GLU A 149 1.00 -28.16 -17.15
C GLU A 149 1.57 -29.58 -17.30
N ARG A 150 2.79 -29.72 -17.80
CA ARG A 150 3.46 -31.03 -17.86
C ARG A 150 3.68 -31.62 -16.48
N LEU A 151 4.10 -30.80 -15.52
CA LEU A 151 4.31 -31.23 -14.14
C LEU A 151 3.01 -31.68 -13.48
N THR A 152 1.91 -30.94 -13.64
CA THR A 152 0.60 -31.32 -13.09
C THR A 152 0.10 -32.62 -13.73
N ARG A 153 0.26 -32.79 -15.05
CA ARG A 153 -0.07 -34.04 -15.75
C ARG A 153 0.74 -35.23 -15.23
N GLN A 154 2.05 -35.06 -15.03
CA GLN A 154 2.92 -36.10 -14.48
C GLN A 154 2.54 -36.45 -13.04
N LYS A 155 2.20 -35.48 -12.20
CA LYS A 155 1.71 -35.72 -10.83
C LYS A 155 0.42 -36.54 -10.84
N GLN A 156 -0.55 -36.19 -11.70
CA GLN A 156 -1.80 -36.95 -11.84
C GLN A 156 -1.55 -38.38 -12.36
N GLN A 157 -0.59 -38.57 -13.27
CA GLN A 157 -0.20 -39.91 -13.72
C GLN A 157 0.41 -40.73 -12.59
N LEU A 158 1.27 -40.13 -11.78
CA LEU A 158 1.89 -40.79 -10.63
C LEU A 158 0.85 -41.21 -9.59
N GLU A 159 -0.11 -40.33 -9.27
CA GLU A 159 -1.21 -40.62 -8.35
C GLU A 159 -2.04 -41.81 -8.84
N ARG A 160 -2.43 -41.82 -10.12
CA ARG A 160 -3.13 -42.97 -10.74
C ARG A 160 -2.32 -44.25 -10.65
N LEU A 161 -1.01 -44.20 -10.93
CA LEU A 161 -0.14 -45.37 -10.84
C LEU A 161 -0.03 -45.88 -9.39
N CYS A 162 0.09 -44.98 -8.40
CA CYS A 162 0.07 -45.34 -6.99
C CYS A 162 -1.24 -46.03 -6.60
N ASP A 163 -2.39 -45.47 -7.00
CA ASP A 163 -3.70 -46.08 -6.75
C ASP A 163 -3.79 -47.48 -7.36
N THR A 164 -3.36 -47.64 -8.62
CA THR A 164 -3.34 -48.96 -9.27
C THR A 164 -2.40 -49.93 -8.55
N SER A 165 -1.25 -49.46 -8.07
CA SER A 165 -0.30 -50.27 -7.30
C SER A 165 -0.95 -50.75 -6.01
N TYR A 166 -1.60 -49.86 -5.25
CA TYR A 166 -2.31 -50.25 -4.02
C TYR A 166 -3.43 -51.26 -4.28
N THR A 167 -4.19 -51.10 -5.37
CA THR A 167 -5.22 -52.09 -5.73
C THR A 167 -4.61 -53.45 -6.08
N LEU A 168 -3.54 -53.47 -6.87
CA LEU A 168 -2.84 -54.71 -7.25
C LEU A 168 -2.20 -55.40 -6.04
N GLU A 169 -1.65 -54.63 -5.11
CA GLU A 169 -1.04 -55.17 -3.89
C GLU A 169 -2.10 -55.81 -2.98
N ARG A 170 -3.28 -55.16 -2.85
CA ARG A 170 -4.43 -55.75 -2.16
C ARG A 170 -4.90 -57.04 -2.83
N ASP A 171 -5.02 -57.04 -4.15
CA ASP A 171 -5.44 -58.20 -4.93
C ASP A 171 -4.43 -59.35 -4.80
N TYR A 172 -3.14 -59.05 -4.89
CA TYR A 172 -2.06 -60.01 -4.68
C TYR A 172 -2.19 -60.71 -3.32
N VAL A 173 -2.40 -59.95 -2.25
CA VAL A 173 -2.59 -60.52 -0.91
C VAL A 173 -3.86 -61.38 -0.83
N ASN A 174 -4.96 -60.96 -1.47
CA ASN A 174 -6.19 -61.75 -1.50
C ASN A 174 -6.02 -63.07 -2.28
N LEU A 175 -5.32 -63.04 -3.42
CA LEU A 175 -4.98 -64.23 -4.19
C LEU A 175 -4.06 -65.16 -3.39
N GLN A 176 -3.07 -64.61 -2.70
CA GLN A 176 -2.17 -65.38 -1.84
C GLN A 176 -2.93 -66.08 -0.70
N ASP A 177 -3.83 -65.36 -0.02
CA ASP A 177 -4.69 -65.95 1.01
C ASP A 177 -5.57 -67.07 0.45
N THR A 178 -6.12 -66.89 -0.75
CA THR A 178 -6.97 -67.90 -1.41
C THR A 178 -6.16 -69.14 -1.76
N ARG A 179 -4.96 -68.97 -2.33
CA ARG A 179 -4.03 -70.07 -2.60
C ARG A 179 -3.67 -70.84 -1.34
N ASP A 180 -3.33 -70.14 -0.27
CA ASP A 180 -2.91 -70.74 0.99
C ASP A 180 -4.06 -71.50 1.67
N ARG A 181 -5.30 -70.98 1.61
CA ARG A 181 -6.52 -71.70 2.05
C ARG A 181 -6.75 -72.96 1.22
N ASN A 182 -6.68 -72.88 -0.10
CA ASN A 182 -6.89 -74.02 -1.00
C ASN A 182 -5.85 -75.11 -0.75
N LEU A 183 -4.57 -74.75 -0.56
CA LEU A 183 -3.50 -75.68 -0.22
C LEU A 183 -3.77 -76.39 1.11
N ALA A 184 -4.17 -75.66 2.15
CA ALA A 184 -4.49 -76.24 3.45
C ALA A 184 -5.67 -77.23 3.35
N HIS A 185 -6.69 -76.90 2.55
CA HIS A 185 -7.83 -77.77 2.30
C HIS A 185 -7.43 -79.05 1.55
N LEU A 186 -6.65 -78.93 0.47
CA LEU A 186 -6.15 -80.08 -0.31
C LEU A 186 -5.31 -81.03 0.56
N LEU A 187 -4.41 -80.51 1.40
CA LEU A 187 -3.61 -81.33 2.31
C LEU A 187 -4.48 -82.07 3.34
N SER A 188 -5.54 -81.43 3.83
CA SER A 188 -6.53 -82.08 4.70
C SER A 188 -7.24 -83.24 3.99
N LEU A 189 -7.73 -83.02 2.77
CA LEU A 189 -8.37 -84.04 1.95
C LEU A 189 -7.42 -85.20 1.62
N GLN A 190 -6.17 -84.92 1.26
CA GLN A 190 -5.16 -85.94 0.97
C GLN A 190 -4.82 -86.77 2.20
N SER A 191 -4.67 -86.13 3.37
CA SER A 191 -4.46 -86.83 4.64
C SER A 191 -5.65 -87.75 4.96
N ARG A 192 -6.88 -87.26 4.78
CA ARG A 192 -8.11 -88.05 4.97
C ARG A 192 -8.17 -89.24 4.01
N ALA A 193 -7.90 -89.02 2.73
CA ALA A 193 -7.88 -90.08 1.72
C ALA A 193 -6.84 -91.17 2.07
N LYS A 194 -5.65 -90.78 2.52
CA LYS A 194 -4.60 -91.72 2.95
C LYS A 194 -5.05 -92.57 4.16
N LYS A 195 -5.72 -91.95 5.14
CA LYS A 195 -6.27 -92.67 6.30
C LYS A 195 -7.37 -93.66 5.89
N LEU A 196 -8.29 -93.24 5.01
CA LEU A 196 -9.35 -94.11 4.49
C LEU A 196 -8.77 -95.28 3.70
N GLN A 197 -7.76 -95.05 2.86
CA GLN A 197 -7.06 -96.11 2.15
C GLN A 197 -6.39 -97.12 3.10
N GLY A 198 -5.76 -96.62 4.18
CA GLY A 198 -5.20 -97.48 5.22
C GLY A 198 -6.25 -98.31 5.96
N ALA A 199 -7.45 -97.77 6.17
CA ALA A 199 -8.58 -98.48 6.76
C ALA A 199 -9.10 -99.58 5.82
N CYS A 200 -9.28 -99.27 4.54
CA CYS A 200 -9.67 -100.25 3.52
C CYS A 200 -8.62 -101.37 3.33
N GLY A 201 -7.33 -101.04 3.48
CA GLY A 201 -6.22 -101.99 3.39
C GLY A 201 -5.93 -102.79 4.67
N GLY A 202 -6.73 -102.62 5.74
CA GLY A 202 -6.58 -103.34 7.01
C GLY A 202 -5.42 -102.88 7.90
N SER A 203 -4.62 -101.89 7.46
CA SER A 203 -3.49 -101.33 8.22
C SER A 203 -3.93 -100.32 9.30
N TYR A 204 -5.17 -99.84 9.26
CA TYR A 204 -5.71 -98.88 10.22
C TYR A 204 -6.99 -99.44 10.85
N GLN A 205 -6.97 -99.65 12.17
CA GLN A 205 -8.09 -100.18 12.95
C GLN A 205 -8.59 -99.08 13.91
N ALA A 206 -9.80 -98.57 13.70
CA ALA A 206 -10.40 -97.55 14.56
C ALA A 206 -10.73 -98.16 15.92
N THR A 207 -9.87 -97.94 16.92
CA THR A 207 -9.92 -98.62 18.23
C THR A 207 -10.61 -97.80 19.33
N SER A 208 -11.31 -96.72 18.97
CA SER A 208 -11.88 -95.76 19.92
C SER A 208 -13.40 -95.90 20.05
N THR A 209 -13.90 -95.90 21.29
CA THR A 209 -15.33 -95.82 21.65
C THR A 209 -15.89 -94.40 21.40
N SER A 210 -17.15 -94.28 20.93
CA SER A 210 -17.79 -93.01 20.53
C SER A 210 -17.61 -91.90 21.56
N GLU A 211 -17.91 -92.17 22.84
CA GLU A 211 -17.84 -91.19 23.92
C GLU A 211 -16.44 -90.60 24.15
N ARG A 212 -15.37 -91.37 23.88
CA ARG A 212 -13.99 -90.87 24.00
C ARG A 212 -13.61 -89.97 22.82
N ILE A 213 -14.20 -90.21 21.65
CA ILE A 213 -14.00 -89.39 20.45
C ILE A 213 -14.68 -88.04 20.68
N ASP A 214 -15.91 -88.03 21.19
CA ASP A 214 -16.69 -86.81 21.43
C ASP A 214 -16.02 -85.93 22.50
N ALA A 215 -15.59 -86.53 23.62
CA ALA A 215 -14.84 -85.80 24.65
C ALA A 215 -13.49 -85.24 24.15
N ALA A 216 -12.83 -85.94 23.22
CA ALA A 216 -11.59 -85.46 22.62
C ALA A 216 -11.83 -84.34 21.59
N LEU A 217 -12.91 -84.42 20.81
CA LEU A 217 -13.35 -83.38 19.90
C LEU A 217 -13.70 -82.10 20.65
N GLN A 218 -14.50 -82.19 21.72
CA GLN A 218 -14.87 -81.05 22.57
C GLN A 218 -13.63 -80.29 23.07
N ARG A 219 -12.65 -81.02 23.61
CA ARG A 219 -11.38 -80.43 24.09
C ARG A 219 -10.59 -79.75 22.97
N GLN A 220 -10.59 -80.29 21.76
CA GLN A 220 -9.91 -79.67 20.62
C GLN A 220 -10.64 -78.41 20.15
N THR A 221 -11.98 -78.44 20.13
CA THR A 221 -12.83 -77.29 19.80
C THR A 221 -12.61 -76.15 20.79
N GLU A 222 -12.62 -76.42 22.09
CA GLU A 222 -12.31 -75.42 23.13
C GLU A 222 -10.90 -74.83 22.95
N ARG A 223 -9.92 -75.66 22.60
CA ARG A 223 -8.54 -75.20 22.37
C ARG A 223 -8.43 -74.32 21.14
N ILE A 224 -9.14 -74.65 20.06
CA ILE A 224 -9.20 -73.83 18.83
C ILE A 224 -9.82 -72.47 19.15
N HIS A 225 -10.92 -72.44 19.90
CA HIS A 225 -11.57 -71.20 20.33
C HIS A 225 -10.63 -70.34 21.18
N ALA A 226 -9.97 -70.92 22.18
CA ALA A 226 -9.02 -70.20 23.03
C ALA A 226 -7.87 -69.57 22.22
N ILE A 227 -7.29 -70.32 21.28
CA ILE A 227 -6.23 -69.81 20.40
C ILE A 227 -6.76 -68.69 19.48
N SER A 228 -7.98 -68.84 18.95
CA SER A 228 -8.63 -67.81 18.13
C SER A 228 -8.79 -66.49 18.90
N THR A 229 -9.24 -66.56 20.16
CA THR A 229 -9.36 -65.38 21.04
C THR A 229 -8.01 -64.73 21.31
N ILE A 230 -6.96 -65.52 21.57
CA ILE A 230 -5.61 -65.00 21.78
C ILE A 230 -5.12 -64.26 20.53
N VAL A 231 -5.23 -64.88 19.35
CA VAL A 231 -4.80 -64.30 18.07
C VAL A 231 -5.56 -63.01 17.78
N HIS A 232 -6.87 -62.99 18.01
CA HIS A 232 -7.67 -61.78 17.84
C HIS A 232 -7.21 -60.65 18.78
N SER A 233 -6.94 -60.97 20.05
CA SER A 233 -6.46 -60.00 21.03
C SER A 233 -5.07 -59.44 20.70
N VAL A 234 -4.16 -60.27 20.16
CA VAL A 234 -2.83 -59.87 19.73
C VAL A 234 -2.91 -58.96 18.50
N CYS A 235 -3.75 -59.31 17.53
CA CYS A 235 -4.00 -58.47 16.35
C CYS A 235 -4.63 -57.11 16.70
N ALA A 236 -5.46 -57.04 17.74
CA ALA A 236 -6.05 -55.79 18.23
C ALA A 236 -5.03 -54.92 18.99
N LYS A 237 -4.21 -55.53 19.85
CA LYS A 237 -3.20 -54.81 20.66
C LYS A 237 -1.96 -54.41 19.86
N PHE A 238 -1.61 -55.16 18.81
CA PHE A 238 -0.39 -54.96 18.02
C PHE A 238 -0.68 -55.04 16.51
N PRO A 239 -1.07 -53.91 15.87
CA PRO A 239 -1.39 -53.86 14.44
C PRO A 239 -0.24 -54.34 13.54
N GLN A 240 1.01 -54.12 13.98
CA GLN A 240 2.24 -54.51 13.28
C GLN A 240 2.33 -56.03 13.02
N HIS A 241 1.68 -56.85 13.86
CA HIS A 241 1.70 -58.30 13.73
C HIS A 241 0.52 -58.86 12.93
N GLN A 242 -0.41 -58.02 12.45
CA GLN A 242 -1.57 -58.49 11.68
C GLN A 242 -1.17 -59.17 10.37
N GLY A 243 -0.15 -58.64 9.67
CA GLY A 243 0.35 -59.24 8.43
C GLY A 243 0.88 -60.66 8.64
N PRO A 244 1.90 -60.86 9.50
CA PRO A 244 2.44 -62.18 9.81
C PRO A 244 1.40 -63.18 10.36
N LEU A 245 0.42 -62.70 11.14
CA LEU A 245 -0.61 -63.55 11.76
C LEU A 245 -1.83 -63.80 10.86
N ARG A 246 -1.97 -63.10 9.73
CA ARG A 246 -3.13 -63.19 8.81
C ARG A 246 -3.41 -64.62 8.35
N ARG A 247 -2.37 -65.36 7.97
CA ARG A 247 -2.53 -66.75 7.54
C ARG A 247 -3.10 -67.64 8.65
N LEU A 248 -2.67 -67.42 9.89
CA LEU A 248 -3.09 -68.19 11.05
C LEU A 248 -4.52 -67.83 11.47
N SER A 249 -4.89 -66.55 11.43
CA SER A 249 -6.26 -66.11 11.71
C SER A 249 -7.26 -66.68 10.69
N LEU A 250 -6.90 -66.70 9.40
CA LEU A 250 -7.75 -67.28 8.35
C LEU A 250 -7.91 -68.80 8.49
N ALA A 251 -6.85 -69.52 8.86
CA ALA A 251 -6.91 -70.95 9.08
C ALA A 251 -7.75 -71.32 10.32
N LEU A 252 -7.68 -70.52 11.39
CA LEU A 252 -8.53 -70.69 12.57
C LEU A 252 -10.00 -70.40 12.26
N ALA A 253 -10.29 -69.32 11.53
CA ALA A 253 -11.65 -68.95 11.11
C ALA A 253 -12.31 -70.04 10.25
N ALA A 254 -11.57 -70.64 9.31
CA ALA A 254 -12.07 -71.75 8.50
C ALA A 254 -12.37 -73.01 9.32
N ARG A 255 -11.60 -73.25 10.39
CA ARG A 255 -11.82 -74.39 11.30
C ARG A 255 -13.00 -74.16 12.25
N THR A 256 -13.19 -72.95 12.78
CA THR A 256 -14.37 -72.62 13.59
C THR A 256 -15.65 -72.67 12.75
N GLN A 257 -15.63 -72.15 11.52
CA GLN A 257 -16.80 -72.24 10.61
C GLN A 257 -17.17 -73.69 10.24
N ALA A 258 -16.18 -74.57 10.07
CA ALA A 258 -16.45 -75.98 9.81
C ALA A 258 -17.08 -76.68 11.03
N LEU A 259 -16.70 -76.29 12.25
CA LEU A 259 -17.26 -76.84 13.49
C LEU A 259 -18.70 -76.34 13.72
N ASP A 260 -18.98 -75.07 13.44
CA ASP A 260 -20.33 -74.50 13.55
C ASP A 260 -21.32 -75.09 12.52
N GLN A 261 -20.83 -75.50 11.34
CA GLN A 261 -21.63 -76.16 10.31
C GLN A 261 -21.96 -77.62 10.65
N ASP A 262 -21.08 -78.33 11.35
CA ASP A 262 -21.33 -79.70 11.80
C ASP A 262 -22.34 -79.74 12.98
N GLU A 263 -22.48 -78.67 13.77
CA GLU A 263 -23.52 -78.57 14.82
C GLU A 263 -24.89 -78.08 14.30
N SER A 264 -24.97 -77.55 13.08
CA SER A 264 -26.19 -76.95 12.51
C SER A 264 -26.87 -77.80 11.41
N GLY A 265 -26.38 -79.03 11.16
CA GLY A 265 -26.99 -79.97 10.22
C GLY A 265 -28.14 -80.77 10.87
N PRO A 266 -29.26 -81.02 10.16
CA PRO A 266 -30.40 -81.80 10.65
C PRO A 266 -30.06 -83.28 10.92
#